data_AF-A0A1S6H5R5-F1
#
_entry.id   AF-A0A1S6H5R5-F1
#
_cell.length_a   1.000
_cell.length_b   1.000
_cell.length_c   1.000
_cell.angle_alpha   90.00
_cell.angle_beta   90.00
_cell.angle_gamma   90.00
#
_symmetry.space_group_name_H-M   'P 1'
#
loop_
_entity.id
_entity.type
_entity.pdbx_description
1 polymer ?
#
loop_
_entity_poly.entity_id
_entity_poly.type
_entity_poly.pdbx_seq_one_letter_code
_entity_poly.pdbx_strand_id
1 'polypeptide(L)'
;MEEKRSWPSINAVLAAAVVLLFLYLFVTGETTRFYASLLFGLYALLGQMWWAVVGLGVFQTILMVPFRVINLANARHVKEFKEKLKQAGVENNQQFVIRQRVRGGDVNLLFYLVNFFIQTISYVTIGWLFLTDFYSVKLDPGRLYDFIPYPNYPIQGTIYNLPYLRFAETVDLGIGWVLVAWAGAIIYKILVQKFAEFYRKRKQTTGEIDEGRVADSIKRFLRGSSGALTVIMVGSWFLLRNWPKKIAWALFSGDVSLVNYRFNLITALMTAFIIIWLNLPKIYKKVDLAREQGIAEAVIRKTQNELFRETLRSALVFGLGAFFITRQIPSAFELSIFTFEVISLISPLTLDRLILSKRVQVLTGDLEEKG
;
A
#
# COMPACT_ATOMS: atom_id res chain seq x y z
N MET A 1 24.39 -11.44 -34.94
CA MET A 1 23.01 -11.03 -35.26
C MET A 1 23.03 -9.52 -35.39
N GLU A 2 22.90 -9.02 -36.62
CA GLU A 2 22.89 -7.59 -36.91
C GLU A 2 21.71 -6.92 -36.20
N GLU A 3 22.02 -5.99 -35.30
CA GLU A 3 21.05 -5.17 -34.58
C GLU A 3 20.45 -4.18 -35.60
N LYS A 4 19.41 -4.61 -36.33
CA LYS A 4 18.62 -3.72 -37.20
C LYS A 4 18.12 -2.59 -36.30
N ARG A 5 18.69 -1.38 -36.46
CA ARG A 5 18.27 -0.16 -35.75
C ARG A 5 16.81 0.15 -36.10
N SER A 6 15.89 -0.48 -35.38
CA SER A 6 14.48 -0.16 -35.42
C SER A 6 14.26 1.14 -34.66
N TRP A 7 13.76 2.15 -35.35
CA TRP A 7 13.32 3.39 -34.73
C TRP A 7 12.31 3.11 -33.60
N PRO A 8 12.33 3.88 -32.50
CA PRO A 8 11.35 3.72 -31.43
C PRO A 8 9.93 3.92 -31.98
N SER A 9 8.98 3.12 -31.49
CA SER A 9 7.59 3.25 -31.92
C SER A 9 7.01 4.64 -31.58
N ILE A 10 5.99 5.08 -32.33
CA ILE A 10 5.29 6.35 -32.09
C ILE A 10 4.77 6.43 -30.65
N ASN A 11 4.28 5.31 -30.10
CA ASN A 11 3.82 5.24 -28.72
C ASN A 11 4.95 5.48 -27.72
N ALA A 12 6.16 4.98 -27.99
CA ALA A 12 7.32 5.22 -27.14
C ALA A 12 7.75 6.70 -27.18
N VAL A 13 7.69 7.32 -28.35
CA VAL A 13 7.97 8.75 -28.52
C VAL A 13 6.94 9.60 -27.78
N LEU A 14 5.65 9.30 -27.92
CA LEU A 14 4.57 9.98 -27.20
C LEU A 14 4.70 9.83 -25.69
N ALA A 15 4.98 8.62 -25.20
CA ALA A 15 5.19 8.39 -23.77
C ALA A 15 6.40 9.17 -23.23
N ALA A 16 7.51 9.20 -23.98
CA ALA A 16 8.67 10.00 -23.63
C ALA A 16 8.36 11.50 -23.62
N ALA A 17 7.61 11.99 -24.61
CA ALA A 17 7.18 13.39 -24.68
C ALA A 17 6.30 13.77 -23.48
N VAL A 18 5.35 12.91 -23.08
CA VAL A 18 4.53 13.13 -21.89
C VAL A 18 5.39 13.15 -20.63
N VAL A 19 6.30 12.19 -20.44
CA VAL A 19 7.21 12.18 -19.28
C VAL A 19 8.07 13.44 -19.23
N LEU A 20 8.64 13.85 -20.36
CA LEU A 20 9.45 15.07 -20.45
C LEU A 20 8.63 16.32 -20.18
N LEU A 21 7.39 16.39 -20.66
CA LEU A 21 6.47 17.49 -20.36
C LEU A 21 6.20 17.59 -18.87
N PHE A 22 5.87 16.47 -18.20
CA PHE A 22 5.63 16.47 -16.75
C PHE A 22 6.88 16.83 -15.95
N LEU A 23 8.06 16.36 -16.38
CA LEU A 23 9.33 16.75 -15.77
C LEU A 23 9.60 18.25 -15.96
N TYR A 24 9.36 18.78 -17.15
CA TYR A 24 9.48 20.21 -17.42
C TYR A 24 8.56 21.01 -16.50
N LEU A 25 7.27 20.66 -16.43
CA LEU A 25 6.30 21.32 -15.54
C LEU A 25 6.68 21.24 -14.06
N PHE A 26 7.32 20.15 -13.65
CA PHE A 26 7.83 19.99 -12.29
C PHE A 26 9.02 20.93 -12.02
N VAL A 27 10.00 20.98 -12.92
CA VAL A 27 11.20 21.83 -12.77
C VAL A 27 10.85 23.33 -12.86
N THR A 28 9.89 23.72 -13.70
CA THR A 28 9.44 25.11 -13.80
C THR A 28 8.56 25.55 -12.63
N GLY A 29 8.14 24.63 -11.75
CA GLY A 29 7.28 24.92 -10.61
C GLY A 29 5.79 25.05 -10.96
N GLU A 30 5.38 24.77 -12.20
CA GLU A 30 3.98 24.82 -12.63
C GLU A 30 3.13 23.76 -11.93
N THR A 31 3.70 22.59 -11.60
CA THR A 31 2.99 21.60 -10.78
C THR A 31 2.72 22.15 -9.39
N THR A 32 3.68 22.84 -8.78
CA THR A 32 3.53 23.49 -7.48
C THR A 32 2.47 24.58 -7.55
N ARG A 33 2.50 25.40 -8.62
CA ARG A 33 1.48 26.42 -8.88
C ARG A 33 0.09 25.82 -9.01
N PHE A 34 -0.05 24.72 -9.73
CA PHE A 34 -1.31 24.00 -9.88
C PHE A 34 -1.85 23.49 -8.53
N TYR A 35 -1.04 22.79 -7.73
CA TYR A 35 -1.49 22.25 -6.45
C TYR A 35 -1.72 23.33 -5.38
N ALA A 36 -0.91 24.39 -5.36
CA ALA A 36 -1.13 25.53 -4.49
C ALA A 36 -2.45 26.23 -4.85
N SER A 37 -2.65 26.54 -6.14
CA SER A 37 -3.89 27.15 -6.64
C SER A 37 -5.12 26.32 -6.31
N LEU A 38 -5.03 25.00 -6.44
CA LEU A 38 -6.11 24.09 -6.07
C LEU A 38 -6.38 24.11 -4.56
N LEU A 39 -5.33 24.03 -3.72
CA LEU A 39 -5.48 24.08 -2.26
C LEU A 39 -6.12 25.39 -1.81
N PHE A 40 -5.63 26.53 -2.30
CA PHE A 40 -6.16 27.84 -1.93
C PHE A 40 -7.52 28.12 -2.55
N GLY A 41 -7.81 27.58 -3.74
CA GLY A 41 -9.16 27.59 -4.30
C GLY A 41 -10.16 26.82 -3.43
N LEU A 42 -9.78 25.61 -2.97
CA LEU A 42 -10.60 24.84 -2.02
C LEU A 42 -10.74 25.57 -0.69
N TYR A 43 -9.67 26.22 -0.21
CA TYR A 43 -9.71 27.01 1.01
C TYR A 43 -10.67 28.20 0.89
N ALA A 44 -10.65 28.91 -0.23
CA ALA A 44 -11.57 30.03 -0.48
C ALA A 44 -13.04 29.58 -0.53
N LEU A 45 -13.31 28.36 -1.00
CA LEU A 45 -14.65 27.78 -1.04
C LEU A 45 -15.12 27.26 0.33
N LEU A 46 -14.22 26.63 1.10
CA LEU A 46 -14.58 25.92 2.33
C LEU A 46 -14.37 26.76 3.60
N GLY A 47 -13.56 27.82 3.53
CA GLY A 47 -13.20 28.69 4.66
C GLY A 47 -12.34 28.01 5.75
N GLN A 48 -11.98 26.74 5.59
CA GLN A 48 -11.29 25.92 6.58
C GLN A 48 -10.14 25.17 5.92
N MET A 49 -8.91 25.43 6.34
CA MET A 49 -7.72 24.86 5.71
C MET A 49 -7.67 23.34 5.82
N TRP A 50 -8.08 22.75 6.95
CA TRP A 50 -8.09 21.30 7.09
C TRP A 50 -9.06 20.61 6.12
N TRP A 51 -10.22 21.21 5.84
CA TRP A 51 -11.14 20.71 4.82
C TRP A 51 -10.58 20.87 3.41
N ALA A 52 -9.83 21.94 3.15
CA ALA A 52 -9.13 22.12 1.88
C ALA A 52 -8.06 21.03 1.66
N VAL A 53 -7.34 20.65 2.72
CA VAL A 53 -6.36 19.54 2.69
C VAL A 53 -7.04 18.20 2.41
N VAL A 54 -8.17 17.90 3.07
CA VAL A 54 -8.96 16.68 2.78
C VAL A 54 -9.47 16.72 1.34
N GLY A 55 -9.99 17.87 0.89
CA GLY A 55 -10.47 18.09 -0.47
C GLY A 55 -9.38 17.89 -1.52
N LEU A 56 -8.14 18.31 -1.23
CA LEU A 56 -6.98 18.07 -2.07
C LEU A 56 -6.71 16.57 -2.25
N GLY A 57 -6.79 15.80 -1.15
CA GLY A 57 -6.66 14.34 -1.19
C GLY A 57 -7.77 13.66 -2.00
N VAL A 58 -9.02 14.09 -1.81
CA VAL A 58 -10.16 13.60 -2.62
C VAL A 58 -9.96 13.93 -4.10
N PHE A 59 -9.60 15.17 -4.42
CA PHE A 59 -9.37 15.62 -5.79
C PHE A 59 -8.26 14.82 -6.47
N GLN A 60 -7.11 14.65 -5.80
CA GLN A 60 -6.02 13.85 -6.35
C GLN A 60 -6.47 12.39 -6.55
N THR A 61 -7.32 11.85 -5.68
CA THR A 61 -7.86 10.49 -5.90
C THR A 61 -8.70 10.43 -7.17
N ILE A 62 -9.60 11.40 -7.37
CA ILE A 62 -10.44 11.52 -8.56
C ILE A 62 -9.57 11.63 -9.82
N LEU A 63 -8.55 12.49 -9.78
CA LEU A 63 -7.60 12.69 -10.88
C LEU A 63 -6.86 11.39 -11.23
N MET A 64 -6.62 10.52 -10.25
CA MET A 64 -5.96 9.22 -10.43
C MET A 64 -6.90 8.08 -10.84
N VAL A 65 -8.23 8.28 -10.85
CA VAL A 65 -9.20 7.23 -11.26
C VAL A 65 -8.96 6.74 -12.69
N PRO A 66 -8.78 7.59 -13.72
CA PRO A 66 -8.53 7.11 -15.09
C PRO A 66 -7.30 6.20 -15.15
N PHE A 67 -6.21 6.57 -14.46
CA PHE A 67 -5.01 5.77 -14.40
C PHE A 67 -5.24 4.42 -13.70
N ARG A 68 -6.04 4.42 -12.63
CA ARG A 68 -6.42 3.21 -11.91
C ARG A 68 -7.26 2.27 -12.78
N VAL A 69 -8.22 2.80 -13.53
CA VAL A 69 -9.06 2.04 -14.49
C VAL A 69 -8.20 1.35 -15.54
N ILE A 70 -7.28 2.08 -16.18
CA ILE A 70 -6.41 1.52 -17.22
C ILE A 70 -5.46 0.46 -16.63
N ASN A 71 -4.90 0.70 -15.45
CA ASN A 71 -4.06 -0.30 -14.76
C ASN A 71 -4.83 -1.58 -14.43
N LEU A 72 -6.09 -1.48 -13.98
CA LEU A 72 -6.99 -2.61 -13.74
C LEU A 72 -7.35 -3.35 -15.03
N ALA A 73 -7.60 -2.62 -16.12
CA ALA A 73 -7.86 -3.20 -17.43
C ALA A 73 -6.68 -4.05 -17.92
N ASN A 74 -5.46 -3.54 -17.73
CA ASN A 74 -4.20 -4.12 -18.25
C ASN A 74 -3.50 -5.07 -17.26
N ALA A 75 -4.09 -5.33 -16.09
CA ALA A 75 -3.48 -6.13 -15.02
C ALA A 75 -3.09 -7.56 -15.42
N ARG A 76 -3.77 -8.16 -16.42
CA ARG A 76 -3.41 -9.49 -16.96
C ARG A 76 -2.06 -9.47 -17.66
N HIS A 77 -1.81 -8.48 -18.51
CA HIS A 77 -0.55 -8.36 -19.26
C HIS A 77 0.64 -7.96 -18.39
N VAL A 78 0.42 -7.14 -17.34
CA VAL A 78 1.47 -6.81 -16.35
C VAL A 78 1.86 -8.05 -15.54
N LYS A 79 0.91 -8.93 -15.21
CA LYS A 79 1.17 -10.18 -14.52
C LYS A 79 1.96 -11.16 -15.42
N GLU A 80 1.54 -11.31 -16.67
CA GLU A 80 2.28 -12.08 -17.69
C GLU A 80 3.68 -11.53 -17.93
N PHE A 81 3.86 -10.20 -17.91
CA PHE A 81 5.17 -9.56 -18.04
C PHE A 81 6.07 -9.86 -16.83
N LYS A 82 5.54 -9.75 -15.60
CA LYS A 82 6.28 -10.11 -14.38
C LYS A 82 6.64 -11.60 -14.35
N GLU A 83 5.77 -12.48 -14.82
CA GLU A 83 6.05 -13.91 -14.93
C GLU A 83 7.13 -14.19 -15.97
N LYS A 84 7.09 -13.55 -17.15
CA LYS A 84 8.16 -13.65 -18.16
C LYS A 84 9.50 -13.09 -17.66
N LEU A 85 9.49 -12.00 -16.88
CA LEU A 85 10.71 -11.46 -16.25
C LEU A 85 11.28 -12.38 -15.16
N LYS A 86 10.41 -13.05 -14.39
CA LYS A 86 10.84 -14.05 -13.39
C LYS A 86 11.40 -15.31 -14.05
N GLN A 87 10.82 -15.75 -15.17
CA GLN A 87 11.32 -16.87 -15.96
C GLN A 87 12.66 -16.53 -16.65
N ALA A 88 12.90 -15.25 -16.98
CA ALA A 88 14.15 -14.81 -17.63
C ALA A 88 15.38 -14.77 -16.70
N GLY A 89 15.22 -14.99 -15.39
CA GLY A 89 16.21 -15.58 -14.46
C GLY A 89 17.57 -14.90 -14.22
N VAL A 90 18.02 -13.94 -15.02
CA VAL A 90 19.38 -13.37 -14.93
C VAL A 90 19.29 -11.84 -15.01
N GLU A 91 19.81 -11.12 -14.02
CA GLU A 91 19.81 -9.65 -13.94
C GLU A 91 20.29 -8.97 -15.23
N ASN A 92 21.26 -9.57 -15.93
CA ASN A 92 21.77 -9.06 -17.21
C ASN A 92 20.75 -9.15 -18.37
N ASN A 93 19.80 -10.08 -18.35
CA ASN A 93 18.78 -10.21 -19.39
C ASN A 93 17.54 -9.34 -19.13
N GLN A 94 17.31 -8.90 -17.88
CA GLN A 94 16.14 -8.07 -17.56
C GLN A 94 16.21 -6.69 -18.21
N GLN A 95 17.39 -6.06 -18.17
CA GLN A 95 17.59 -4.76 -18.82
C GLN A 95 17.43 -4.85 -20.34
N PHE A 96 17.90 -5.94 -20.95
CA PHE A 96 17.74 -6.18 -22.38
C PHE A 96 16.26 -6.36 -22.78
N VAL A 97 15.51 -7.18 -22.04
CA VAL A 97 14.08 -7.41 -22.28
C VAL A 97 13.25 -6.13 -22.08
N ILE A 98 13.58 -5.30 -21.09
CA ILE A 98 12.94 -4.00 -20.87
C ILE A 98 13.24 -3.06 -22.03
N ARG A 99 14.52 -2.90 -22.42
CA ARG A 99 14.91 -2.03 -23.55
C ARG A 99 14.24 -2.46 -24.85
N GLN A 100 14.18 -3.76 -25.11
CA GLN A 100 13.57 -4.30 -26.33
C GLN A 100 12.06 -4.05 -26.36
N ARG A 101 11.35 -4.17 -25.22
CA ARG A 101 9.91 -3.86 -25.15
C ARG A 101 9.59 -2.37 -25.18
N VAL A 102 10.42 -1.53 -24.57
CA VAL A 102 10.27 -0.07 -24.64
C VAL A 102 10.47 0.39 -26.08
N ARG A 103 11.52 -0.08 -26.77
CA ARG A 103 11.73 0.18 -28.20
C ARG A 103 10.61 -0.39 -29.06
N GLY A 104 10.13 -1.59 -28.72
CA GLY A 104 9.01 -2.26 -29.38
C GLY A 104 7.64 -1.61 -29.15
N GLY A 105 7.52 -0.62 -28.27
CA GLY A 105 6.29 0.13 -28.09
C GLY A 105 5.21 -0.57 -27.28
N ASP A 106 5.57 -1.42 -26.33
CA ASP A 106 4.59 -2.06 -25.45
C ASP A 106 3.80 -0.98 -24.68
N VAL A 107 2.58 -0.70 -25.14
CA VAL A 107 1.71 0.37 -24.63
C VAL A 107 1.47 0.22 -23.13
N ASN A 108 1.42 -1.01 -22.63
CA ASN A 108 1.19 -1.27 -21.21
C ASN A 108 2.40 -0.86 -20.36
N LEU A 109 3.61 -1.15 -20.84
CA LEU A 109 4.85 -0.76 -20.16
C LEU A 109 5.05 0.75 -20.18
N LEU A 110 4.81 1.37 -21.34
CA LEU A 110 4.91 2.82 -21.50
C LEU A 110 3.90 3.57 -20.64
N PHE A 111 2.65 3.09 -20.61
CA PHE A 111 1.61 3.64 -19.75
C PHE A 111 1.97 3.50 -18.27
N TYR A 112 2.50 2.33 -17.86
CA TYR A 112 2.96 2.12 -16.50
C TYR A 112 4.04 3.14 -16.09
N LEU A 113 5.01 3.41 -16.97
CA LEU A 113 6.04 4.41 -16.74
C LEU A 113 5.45 5.81 -16.62
N VAL A 114 4.61 6.24 -17.58
CA VAL A 114 3.95 7.55 -17.54
C VAL A 114 3.16 7.72 -16.24
N ASN A 115 2.35 6.73 -15.89
CA ASN A 115 1.57 6.74 -14.65
C ASN A 115 2.47 6.85 -13.41
N PHE A 116 3.58 6.11 -13.36
CA PHE A 116 4.54 6.18 -12.25
C PHE A 116 5.14 7.59 -12.12
N PHE A 117 5.56 8.22 -13.22
CA PHE A 117 6.12 9.58 -13.19
C PHE A 117 5.09 10.62 -12.75
N ILE A 118 3.87 10.58 -13.30
CA ILE A 118 2.80 11.51 -12.93
C ILE A 118 2.50 11.39 -11.42
N GLN A 119 2.29 10.16 -10.92
CA GLN A 119 2.04 9.93 -9.50
C GLN A 119 3.19 10.43 -8.62
N THR A 120 4.43 10.13 -8.98
CA THR A 120 5.61 10.56 -8.22
C THR A 120 5.71 12.08 -8.15
N ILE A 121 5.57 12.76 -9.30
CA ILE A 121 5.62 14.22 -9.38
C ILE A 121 4.50 14.85 -8.56
N SER A 122 3.27 14.32 -8.65
CA SER A 122 2.14 14.77 -7.85
C SER A 122 2.41 14.68 -6.34
N TYR A 123 2.83 13.51 -5.85
CA TYR A 123 3.09 13.31 -4.42
C TYR A 123 4.25 14.16 -3.91
N VAL A 124 5.34 14.26 -4.67
CA VAL A 124 6.49 15.09 -4.32
C VAL A 124 6.09 16.57 -4.27
N THR A 125 5.31 17.04 -5.24
CA THR A 125 4.87 18.43 -5.30
C THR A 125 3.97 18.79 -4.12
N ILE A 126 3.00 17.94 -3.78
CA ILE A 126 2.10 18.16 -2.63
C ILE A 126 2.87 18.10 -1.32
N GLY A 127 3.79 17.14 -1.18
CA GLY A 127 4.67 17.07 -0.01
C GLY A 127 5.52 18.33 0.13
N TRP A 128 6.12 18.80 -0.95
CA TRP A 128 6.88 20.05 -0.97
C TRP A 128 6.02 21.25 -0.59
N LEU A 129 4.80 21.34 -1.13
CA LEU A 129 3.86 22.41 -0.80
C LEU A 129 3.62 22.47 0.71
N PHE A 130 3.27 21.35 1.36
CA PHE A 130 3.04 21.33 2.81
C PHE A 130 4.29 21.55 3.66
N LEU A 131 5.48 21.30 3.11
CA LEU A 131 6.75 21.64 3.76
C LEU A 131 7.11 23.12 3.65
N THR A 132 6.60 23.83 2.65
CA THR A 132 6.67 25.29 2.65
C THR A 132 5.74 25.78 3.77
N ASP A 133 6.28 26.46 4.78
CA ASP A 133 5.54 26.98 5.94
C ASP A 133 4.59 28.13 5.55
N PHE A 134 3.68 27.87 4.61
CA PHE A 134 2.71 28.82 4.10
C PHE A 134 1.57 29.08 5.10
N TYR A 135 1.58 28.40 6.25
CA TYR A 135 0.67 28.63 7.36
C TYR A 135 1.07 29.87 8.15
N SER A 136 2.38 30.07 8.34
CA SER A 136 2.96 31.18 9.10
C SER A 136 3.51 32.28 8.19
N VAL A 137 4.03 31.91 7.02
CA VAL A 137 4.63 32.83 6.05
C VAL A 137 3.73 32.99 4.84
N LYS A 138 3.60 34.21 4.33
CA LYS A 138 2.83 34.48 3.10
C LYS A 138 3.44 33.71 1.93
N LEU A 139 2.63 32.94 1.22
CA LEU A 139 3.05 32.30 -0.02
C LEU A 139 3.36 33.37 -1.07
N ASP A 140 4.38 33.17 -1.90
CA ASP A 140 4.60 34.05 -3.05
C ASP A 140 3.35 34.05 -3.97
N PRO A 141 2.71 35.20 -4.23
CA PRO A 141 1.54 35.29 -5.12
C PRO A 141 1.78 34.71 -6.51
N GLY A 142 3.03 34.72 -7.00
CA GLY A 142 3.40 34.11 -8.29
C GLY A 142 3.19 32.59 -8.35
N ARG A 143 3.02 31.94 -7.18
CA ARG A 143 2.69 30.50 -7.07
C ARG A 143 1.20 30.21 -7.13
N LEU A 144 0.36 31.21 -7.35
CA LEU A 144 -1.08 31.03 -7.56
C LEU A 144 -1.45 31.44 -8.98
N TYR A 145 -2.52 30.87 -9.52
CA TYR A 145 -3.15 31.41 -10.71
C TYR A 145 -3.95 32.67 -10.36
N ASP A 146 -3.99 33.62 -11.29
CA ASP A 146 -4.55 34.96 -11.05
C ASP A 146 -6.05 34.94 -10.70
N PHE A 147 -6.76 33.87 -11.08
CA PHE A 147 -8.18 33.68 -10.77
C PHE A 147 -8.45 33.10 -9.37
N ILE A 148 -7.41 32.68 -8.64
CA ILE A 148 -7.57 32.18 -7.27
C ILE A 148 -7.46 33.35 -6.29
N PRO A 149 -8.47 33.57 -5.44
CA PRO A 149 -8.41 34.63 -4.45
C PRO A 149 -7.26 34.36 -3.47
N TYR A 150 -6.41 35.36 -3.28
CA TYR A 150 -5.30 35.27 -2.34
C TYR A 150 -5.84 35.20 -0.90
N PRO A 151 -5.40 34.25 -0.08
CA PRO A 151 -5.96 34.04 1.26
C PRO A 151 -5.61 35.18 2.21
N ASN A 152 -6.50 35.44 3.17
CA ASN A 152 -6.19 36.31 4.30
C ASN A 152 -5.31 35.56 5.30
N TYR A 153 -4.24 36.22 5.76
CA TYR A 153 -3.31 35.70 6.75
C TYR A 153 -3.58 36.30 8.14
N PRO A 154 -3.41 35.53 9.23
CA PRO A 154 -3.02 34.12 9.27
C PRO A 154 -4.14 33.18 8.75
N ILE A 155 -3.74 32.05 8.16
CA ILE A 155 -4.67 31.06 7.62
C ILE A 155 -5.58 30.54 8.73
N GLN A 156 -6.89 30.55 8.48
CA GLN A 156 -7.89 30.07 9.44
C GLN A 156 -8.23 28.59 9.23
N GLY A 157 -8.78 27.96 10.28
CA GLY A 157 -9.26 26.58 10.19
C GLY A 157 -8.13 25.57 10.05
N THR A 158 -7.04 25.77 10.77
CA THR A 158 -5.90 24.84 10.81
C THR A 158 -6.17 23.64 11.71
N ILE A 159 -7.12 23.74 12.65
CA ILE A 159 -7.46 22.66 13.57
C ILE A 159 -8.46 21.71 12.91
N TYR A 160 -8.04 20.47 12.65
CA TYR A 160 -8.97 19.41 12.25
C TYR A 160 -9.58 18.73 13.45
N ASN A 161 -10.78 18.18 13.26
CA ASN A 161 -11.46 17.32 14.23
C ASN A 161 -11.97 16.08 13.51
N LEU A 162 -11.22 14.99 13.57
CA LEU A 162 -11.59 13.73 12.95
C LEU A 162 -12.32 12.83 13.95
N PRO A 163 -13.52 12.33 13.64
CA PRO A 163 -14.16 11.33 14.47
C PRO A 163 -13.36 10.03 14.41
N TYR A 164 -13.01 9.48 15.57
CA TYR A 164 -12.37 8.19 15.68
C TYR A 164 -12.98 7.37 16.82
N LEU A 165 -12.86 6.05 16.69
CA LEU A 165 -13.26 5.12 17.74
C LEU A 165 -12.15 5.07 18.79
N ARG A 166 -12.47 5.51 20.01
CA ARG A 166 -11.59 5.38 21.16
C ARG A 166 -12.10 4.28 22.08
N PHE A 167 -11.19 3.48 22.61
CA PHE A 167 -11.49 2.63 23.75
C PHE A 167 -11.63 3.53 24.99
N ALA A 168 -12.88 3.79 25.40
CA ALA A 168 -13.21 4.72 26.47
C ALA A 168 -12.83 4.16 27.85
N GLU A 169 -12.99 2.85 27.99
CA GLU A 169 -12.63 2.08 29.18
C GLU A 169 -11.83 0.87 28.74
N THR A 170 -10.58 0.78 29.20
CA THR A 170 -9.77 -0.43 29.13
C THR A 170 -9.79 -1.10 30.49
N VAL A 171 -9.98 -2.42 30.52
CA VAL A 171 -9.80 -3.20 31.74
C VAL A 171 -8.46 -3.90 31.66
N ASP A 172 -7.66 -3.74 32.71
CA ASP A 172 -6.55 -4.64 32.94
C ASP A 172 -7.14 -5.95 33.42
N LEU A 173 -7.13 -6.98 32.55
CA LEU A 173 -7.55 -8.32 32.93
C LEU A 173 -6.63 -8.88 34.02
N GLY A 174 -5.48 -8.26 34.27
CA GLY A 174 -4.54 -8.61 35.30
C GLY A 174 -3.46 -9.55 34.78
N ILE A 175 -2.34 -9.58 35.50
CA ILE A 175 -1.17 -10.39 35.11
C ILE A 175 -1.50 -11.88 35.05
N GLY A 176 -2.51 -12.34 35.81
CA GLY A 176 -2.94 -13.75 35.80
C GLY A 176 -3.36 -14.21 34.40
N TRP A 177 -4.20 -13.45 33.70
CA TRP A 177 -4.61 -13.80 32.33
C TRP A 177 -3.48 -13.70 31.31
N VAL A 178 -2.55 -12.75 31.51
CA VAL A 178 -1.32 -12.68 30.71
C VAL A 178 -0.50 -13.95 30.88
N LEU A 179 -0.30 -14.40 32.11
CA LEU A 179 0.42 -15.63 32.42
C LEU A 179 -0.29 -16.86 31.88
N VAL A 180 -1.62 -16.92 31.92
CA VAL A 180 -2.41 -18.01 31.30
C VAL A 180 -2.21 -18.02 29.79
N ALA A 181 -2.25 -16.86 29.12
CA ALA A 181 -1.99 -16.76 27.69
C ALA A 181 -0.56 -17.17 27.34
N TRP A 182 0.42 -16.78 28.15
CA TRP A 182 1.83 -17.17 27.98
C TRP A 182 2.03 -18.67 28.20
N ALA A 183 1.46 -19.23 29.27
CA ALA A 183 1.49 -20.66 29.55
C ALA A 183 0.85 -21.44 28.40
N GLY A 184 -0.31 -21.01 27.90
CA GLY A 184 -0.96 -21.58 26.74
C GLY A 184 -0.09 -21.56 25.48
N ALA A 185 0.57 -20.43 25.20
CA ALA A 185 1.48 -20.31 24.06
C ALA A 185 2.73 -21.23 24.20
N ILE A 186 3.28 -21.35 25.40
CA ILE A 186 4.40 -22.25 25.70
C ILE A 186 3.98 -23.71 25.58
N ILE A 187 2.84 -24.09 26.16
CA ILE A 187 2.27 -25.44 26.07
C ILE A 187 2.01 -25.80 24.61
N TYR A 188 1.39 -24.90 23.85
CA TYR A 188 1.18 -25.09 22.41
C TYR A 188 2.51 -25.36 21.69
N LYS A 189 3.56 -24.59 21.98
CA LYS A 189 4.88 -24.81 21.40
C LYS A 189 5.48 -26.16 21.79
N ILE A 190 5.37 -26.56 23.06
CA ILE A 190 5.83 -27.87 23.54
C ILE A 190 5.06 -29.01 22.84
N LEU A 191 3.74 -28.88 22.70
CA LEU A 191 2.91 -29.85 22.00
C LEU A 191 3.31 -29.98 20.54
N VAL A 192 3.50 -28.86 19.83
CA VAL A 192 3.97 -28.86 18.44
C VAL A 192 5.35 -29.51 18.32
N GLN A 193 6.27 -29.25 19.25
CA GLN A 193 7.60 -29.85 19.25
C GLN A 193 7.55 -31.35 19.52
N LYS A 194 6.83 -31.80 20.55
CA LYS A 194 6.65 -33.23 20.85
C LYS A 194 5.93 -33.96 19.74
N PHE A 195 4.93 -33.34 19.13
CA PHE A 195 4.21 -33.91 17.98
C PHE A 195 5.14 -34.07 16.77
N ALA A 196 6.00 -33.08 16.51
CA ALA A 196 7.04 -33.19 15.49
C ALA A 196 8.04 -34.32 15.77
N GLU A 197 8.50 -34.46 17.02
CA GLU A 197 9.40 -35.54 17.43
C GLU A 197 8.74 -36.92 17.35
N PHE A 198 7.47 -37.04 17.73
CA PHE A 198 6.67 -38.26 17.60
C PHE A 198 6.50 -38.68 16.14
N TYR A 199 6.18 -37.71 15.26
CA TYR A 199 6.11 -37.97 13.82
C TYR A 199 7.47 -38.44 13.27
N ARG A 200 8.58 -37.84 13.73
CA ARG A 200 9.94 -38.24 13.33
C ARG A 200 10.26 -39.67 13.77
N LYS A 201 9.97 -40.03 15.02
CA LYS A 201 10.19 -41.39 15.55
C LYS A 201 9.37 -42.43 14.80
N ARG A 202 8.08 -42.17 14.58
CA ARG A 202 7.18 -43.10 13.89
C ARG A 202 7.61 -43.36 12.44
N LYS A 203 8.08 -42.33 11.74
CA LYS A 203 8.52 -42.45 10.34
C LYS A 203 9.90 -43.09 10.18
N GLN A 204 10.81 -42.92 11.15
CA GLN A 204 12.07 -43.67 11.20
C GLN A 204 11.86 -45.18 11.35
N THR A 205 10.77 -45.62 11.99
CA THR A 205 10.41 -47.04 12.11
C THR A 205 9.80 -47.63 10.82
N THR A 206 9.34 -46.78 9.88
CA THR A 206 8.64 -47.22 8.65
C THR A 206 9.51 -47.19 7.39
N GLY A 207 10.78 -46.78 7.47
CA GLY A 207 11.75 -46.92 6.37
C GLY A 207 11.53 -46.04 5.13
N GLU A 208 10.63 -45.05 5.17
CA GLU A 208 10.41 -44.15 4.03
C GLU A 208 11.49 -43.06 3.93
N ILE A 209 12.32 -43.19 2.89
CA ILE A 209 13.41 -42.31 2.47
C ILE A 209 12.82 -40.99 1.92
N ASP A 210 12.55 -40.02 2.80
CA ASP A 210 12.36 -38.62 2.38
C ASP A 210 12.95 -37.65 3.43
N GLU A 211 14.13 -38.04 3.96
CA GLU A 211 14.76 -37.50 5.17
C GLU A 211 15.18 -36.03 5.08
N GLY A 212 15.38 -35.47 3.88
CA GLY A 212 15.96 -34.13 3.73
C GLY A 212 14.96 -32.96 3.79
N ARG A 213 13.68 -33.14 3.46
CA ARG A 213 12.75 -32.01 3.26
C ARG A 213 11.81 -31.75 4.42
N VAL A 214 11.32 -32.79 5.10
CA VAL A 214 10.34 -32.65 6.19
C VAL A 214 11.02 -32.24 7.50
N ALA A 215 12.11 -32.92 7.88
CA ALA A 215 12.88 -32.58 9.07
C ALA A 215 13.43 -31.13 9.00
N ASP A 216 13.84 -30.72 7.82
CA ASP A 216 14.44 -29.42 7.56
C ASP A 216 13.39 -28.29 7.49
N SER A 217 12.16 -28.61 7.07
CA SER A 217 11.00 -27.71 7.14
C SER A 217 10.50 -27.52 8.58
N ILE A 218 10.47 -28.61 9.37
CA ILE A 218 10.11 -28.56 10.80
C ILE A 218 11.17 -27.79 11.60
N LYS A 219 12.45 -28.02 11.32
CA LYS A 219 13.56 -27.29 11.95
C LYS A 219 13.51 -25.80 11.62
N ARG A 220 13.21 -25.43 10.37
CA ARG A 220 12.97 -24.03 9.96
C ARG A 220 11.73 -23.43 10.63
N PHE A 221 10.64 -24.18 10.76
CA PHE A 221 9.43 -23.74 11.46
C PHE A 221 9.69 -23.50 12.96
N LEU A 222 10.41 -24.40 13.62
CA LEU A 222 10.82 -24.26 15.02
C LEU A 222 11.81 -23.10 15.25
N ARG A 223 12.71 -22.85 14.29
CA ARG A 223 13.65 -21.70 14.33
C ARG A 223 12.96 -20.36 14.06
N GLY A 224 11.86 -20.37 13.29
CA GLY A 224 11.00 -19.19 13.08
C GLY A 224 9.97 -18.95 14.19
N SER A 225 9.61 -19.98 14.96
CA SER A 225 8.58 -19.88 16.00
C SER A 225 9.04 -19.16 17.27
N SER A 226 10.35 -19.00 17.50
CA SER A 226 10.87 -18.22 18.63
C SER A 226 10.45 -16.76 18.54
N GLY A 227 10.57 -16.14 17.36
CA GLY A 227 10.10 -14.78 17.13
C GLY A 227 8.58 -14.64 17.24
N ALA A 228 7.84 -15.63 16.73
CA ALA A 228 6.38 -15.65 16.87
C ALA A 228 5.93 -15.75 18.34
N LEU A 229 6.63 -16.54 19.16
CA LEU A 229 6.35 -16.63 20.59
C LEU A 229 6.59 -15.27 21.27
N THR A 230 7.69 -14.58 20.97
CA THR A 230 7.96 -13.25 21.54
C THR A 230 6.88 -12.25 21.13
N VAL A 231 6.45 -12.24 19.87
CA VAL A 231 5.35 -11.38 19.40
C VAL A 231 4.03 -11.71 20.11
N ILE A 232 3.70 -12.99 20.28
CA ILE A 232 2.51 -13.42 21.01
C ILE A 232 2.60 -12.99 22.48
N MET A 233 3.75 -13.13 23.12
CA MET A 233 3.92 -12.78 24.54
C MET A 233 3.83 -11.28 24.77
N VAL A 234 4.52 -10.47 23.96
CA VAL A 234 4.46 -9.00 24.04
C VAL A 234 3.07 -8.51 23.64
N GLY A 235 2.50 -9.08 22.58
CA GLY A 235 1.16 -8.74 22.10
C GLY A 235 0.07 -9.10 23.12
N SER A 236 0.14 -10.28 23.74
CA SER A 236 -0.82 -10.68 24.76
C SER A 236 -0.68 -9.85 26.03
N TRP A 237 0.54 -9.47 26.42
CA TRP A 237 0.75 -8.53 27.52
C TRP A 237 0.07 -7.19 27.23
N PHE A 238 0.28 -6.63 26.04
CA PHE A 238 -0.33 -5.36 25.65
C PHE A 238 -1.86 -5.45 25.54
N LEU A 239 -2.38 -6.46 24.85
CA LEU A 239 -3.82 -6.63 24.59
C LEU A 239 -4.62 -6.96 25.86
N LEU A 240 -4.11 -7.86 26.71
CA LEU A 240 -4.85 -8.28 27.90
C LEU A 240 -4.77 -7.24 29.03
N ARG A 241 -3.71 -6.42 29.08
CA ARG A 241 -3.63 -5.27 29.98
C ARG A 241 -4.47 -4.07 29.52
N ASN A 242 -4.75 -3.98 28.22
CA ASN A 242 -5.51 -2.87 27.63
C ASN A 242 -6.78 -3.37 26.94
N TRP A 243 -7.45 -4.38 27.52
CA TRP A 243 -8.57 -5.01 26.85
C TRP A 243 -9.75 -4.02 26.77
N PRO A 244 -10.28 -3.74 25.57
CA PRO A 244 -11.31 -2.73 25.41
C PRO A 244 -12.67 -3.23 25.92
N LYS A 245 -13.26 -2.51 26.89
CA LYS A 245 -14.58 -2.83 27.45
C LYS A 245 -15.70 -2.04 26.78
N LYS A 246 -15.42 -0.79 26.40
CA LYS A 246 -16.35 0.09 25.70
C LYS A 246 -15.64 0.86 24.59
N ILE A 247 -16.27 0.90 23.43
CA ILE A 247 -15.87 1.74 22.32
C ILE A 247 -16.76 2.99 22.37
N ALA A 248 -16.15 4.17 22.39
CA ALA A 248 -16.85 5.44 22.29
C ALA A 248 -16.32 6.26 21.12
N TRP A 249 -17.14 7.17 20.63
CA TRP A 249 -16.73 8.17 19.66
C TRP A 249 -15.92 9.25 20.38
N ALA A 250 -14.73 9.52 19.85
CA ALA A 250 -13.88 10.62 20.27
C ALA A 250 -13.52 11.48 19.05
N LEU A 251 -13.15 12.73 19.30
CA LEU A 251 -12.63 13.63 18.27
C LEU A 251 -11.11 13.69 18.41
N PHE A 252 -10.43 13.28 17.35
CA PHE A 252 -8.99 13.42 17.22
C PHE A 252 -8.74 14.79 16.65
N SER A 253 -8.20 15.68 17.47
CA SER A 253 -7.87 17.03 17.07
C SER A 253 -6.36 17.21 16.90
N GLY A 254 -6.01 18.07 15.96
CA GLY A 254 -4.63 18.48 15.71
C GLY A 254 -4.58 19.68 14.79
N ASP A 255 -3.44 20.35 14.77
CA ASP A 255 -3.20 21.48 13.89
C ASP A 255 -2.45 21.02 12.64
N VAL A 256 -3.01 21.26 11.45
CA VAL A 256 -2.43 20.87 10.16
C VAL A 256 -1.04 21.48 9.91
N SER A 257 -0.73 22.62 10.52
CA SER A 257 0.56 23.31 10.40
C SER A 257 1.68 22.67 11.22
N LEU A 258 1.32 21.86 12.22
CA LEU A 258 2.26 21.24 13.15
C LEU A 258 2.34 19.72 12.95
N VAL A 259 3.46 19.15 13.38
CA VAL A 259 3.66 17.69 13.44
C VAL A 259 2.83 17.11 14.58
N ASN A 260 2.11 16.00 14.35
CA ASN A 260 1.27 15.37 15.37
C ASN A 260 1.61 13.88 15.57
N TYR A 261 2.62 13.57 16.38
CA TYR A 261 3.14 12.22 16.60
C TYR A 261 2.09 11.10 16.82
N ARG A 262 0.94 11.41 17.42
CA ARG A 262 -0.15 10.44 17.61
C ARG A 262 -0.81 10.08 16.27
N PHE A 263 -1.03 11.08 15.42
CA PHE A 263 -1.57 10.89 14.08
C PHE A 263 -0.59 10.15 13.17
N ASN A 264 0.71 10.45 13.28
CA ASN A 264 1.78 9.73 12.57
C ASN A 264 1.75 8.24 12.88
N LEU A 265 1.61 7.88 14.16
CA LEU A 265 1.53 6.49 14.59
C LEU A 265 0.28 5.81 14.03
N ILE A 266 -0.87 6.48 14.09
CA ILE A 266 -2.13 5.97 13.54
C ILE A 266 -1.99 5.73 12.04
N THR A 267 -1.46 6.70 11.30
CA THR A 267 -1.24 6.60 9.86
C THR A 267 -0.29 5.44 9.53
N ALA A 268 0.84 5.32 10.22
CA ALA A 268 1.78 4.21 10.03
C ALA A 268 1.15 2.83 10.27
N LEU A 269 0.33 2.70 11.32
CA LEU A 269 -0.42 1.48 11.62
C LEU A 269 -1.47 1.19 10.54
N MET A 270 -2.17 2.21 10.06
CA MET A 270 -3.13 2.10 8.96
C MET A 270 -2.46 1.69 7.65
N THR A 271 -1.32 2.27 7.29
CA THR A 271 -0.51 1.85 6.14
C THR A 271 -0.16 0.36 6.23
N ALA A 272 0.36 -0.08 7.38
CA ALA A 272 0.72 -1.48 7.59
C ALA A 272 -0.51 -2.41 7.47
N PHE A 273 -1.63 -2.00 8.08
CA PHE A 273 -2.89 -2.74 8.02
C PHE A 273 -3.41 -2.85 6.58
N ILE A 274 -3.41 -1.75 5.82
CA ILE A 274 -3.89 -1.70 4.43
C ILE A 274 -3.04 -2.62 3.54
N ILE A 275 -1.71 -2.64 3.73
CA ILE A 275 -0.84 -3.55 2.97
C ILE A 275 -1.19 -5.01 3.23
N ILE A 276 -1.48 -5.38 4.48
CA ILE A 276 -1.93 -6.73 4.83
C ILE A 276 -3.30 -7.01 4.21
N TRP A 277 -4.25 -6.09 4.41
CA TRP A 277 -5.63 -6.19 3.95
C TRP A 277 -5.73 -6.35 2.42
N LEU A 278 -4.97 -5.57 1.65
CA LEU A 278 -5.00 -5.62 0.19
C LEU A 278 -4.25 -6.81 -0.40
N ASN A 279 -3.32 -7.42 0.33
CA ASN A 279 -2.54 -8.57 -0.15
C ASN A 279 -3.11 -9.92 0.27
N LEU A 280 -3.81 -10.01 1.40
CA LEU A 280 -4.44 -11.26 1.86
C LEU A 280 -5.30 -11.93 0.77
N PRO A 281 -6.28 -11.24 0.15
CA PRO A 281 -7.14 -11.84 -0.87
C PRO A 281 -6.34 -12.31 -2.09
N LYS A 282 -5.25 -11.61 -2.43
CA LYS A 282 -4.37 -11.98 -3.55
C LYS A 282 -3.60 -13.26 -3.27
N ILE A 283 -3.19 -13.48 -2.01
CA ILE A 283 -2.52 -14.72 -1.61
C ILE A 283 -3.49 -15.89 -1.70
N TYR A 284 -4.70 -15.75 -1.13
CA TYR A 284 -5.72 -16.80 -1.21
C TYR A 284 -6.08 -17.15 -2.65
N LYS A 285 -6.30 -16.15 -3.51
CA LYS A 285 -6.58 -16.39 -4.93
C LYS A 285 -5.44 -17.12 -5.65
N LYS A 286 -4.17 -16.85 -5.31
CA LYS A 286 -3.03 -17.58 -5.88
C LYS A 286 -2.99 -19.03 -5.40
N VAL A 287 -3.38 -19.28 -4.16
CA VAL A 287 -3.50 -20.63 -3.59
C VAL A 287 -4.60 -21.41 -4.30
N ASP A 288 -5.76 -20.80 -4.53
CA ASP A 288 -6.87 -21.45 -5.23
C ASP A 288 -6.50 -21.81 -6.68
N LEU A 289 -5.89 -20.87 -7.42
CA LEU A 289 -5.38 -21.13 -8.77
C LEU A 289 -4.31 -22.24 -8.80
N ALA A 290 -3.44 -22.31 -7.79
CA ALA A 290 -2.43 -23.36 -7.69
C ALA A 290 -3.06 -24.74 -7.43
N ARG A 291 -4.14 -24.79 -6.65
CA ARG A 291 -4.92 -26.03 -6.43
C ARG A 291 -5.63 -26.47 -7.71
N GLU A 292 -6.24 -25.54 -8.43
CA GLU A 292 -6.88 -25.81 -9.73
C GLU A 292 -5.87 -26.34 -10.77
N GLN A 293 -4.61 -25.92 -10.67
CA GLN A 293 -3.51 -26.39 -11.53
C GLN A 293 -2.88 -27.71 -11.07
N GLY A 294 -3.42 -28.37 -10.04
CA GLY A 294 -2.92 -29.64 -9.54
C GLY A 294 -1.56 -29.57 -8.86
N ILE A 295 -1.12 -28.40 -8.40
CA ILE A 295 0.15 -28.25 -7.70
C ILE A 295 0.06 -28.94 -6.34
N ALA A 296 1.12 -29.67 -5.95
CA ALA A 296 1.17 -30.38 -4.68
C ALA A 296 0.92 -29.45 -3.48
N GLU A 297 0.01 -29.83 -2.59
CA GLU A 297 -0.42 -29.03 -1.43
C GLU A 297 0.76 -28.65 -0.50
N ALA A 298 1.80 -29.47 -0.43
CA ALA A 298 3.03 -29.15 0.30
C ALA A 298 3.76 -27.92 -0.26
N VAL A 299 3.81 -27.79 -1.60
CA VAL A 299 4.39 -26.63 -2.29
C VAL A 299 3.50 -25.41 -2.12
N ILE A 300 2.17 -25.59 -2.19
CA ILE A 300 1.18 -24.54 -1.97
C ILE A 300 1.33 -23.94 -0.57
N ARG A 301 1.32 -24.78 0.48
CA ARG A 301 1.47 -24.32 1.88
C ARG A 301 2.79 -23.59 2.12
N LYS A 302 3.89 -24.10 1.55
CA LYS A 302 5.21 -23.45 1.66
C LYS A 302 5.20 -22.07 1.01
N THR A 303 4.67 -21.97 -0.21
CA THR A 303 4.59 -20.73 -0.98
C THR A 303 3.65 -19.73 -0.32
N GLN A 304 2.51 -20.19 0.21
CA GLN A 304 1.57 -19.38 0.97
C GLN A 304 2.26 -18.74 2.18
N ASN A 305 2.91 -19.54 3.03
CA ASN A 305 3.62 -19.04 4.21
C ASN A 305 4.71 -18.02 3.85
N GLU A 306 5.42 -18.24 2.74
CA GLU A 306 6.43 -17.32 2.24
C GLU A 306 5.81 -15.98 1.80
N LEU A 307 4.71 -16.01 1.03
CA LEU A 307 3.98 -14.82 0.61
C LEU A 307 3.39 -14.04 1.80
N PHE A 308 2.88 -14.74 2.83
CA PHE A 308 2.42 -14.11 4.07
C PHE A 308 3.56 -13.42 4.82
N ARG A 309 4.72 -14.10 4.96
CA ARG A 309 5.89 -13.53 5.63
C ARG A 309 6.44 -12.31 4.87
N GLU A 310 6.49 -12.37 3.55
CA GLU A 310 6.89 -11.26 2.69
C GLU A 310 5.92 -10.07 2.83
N THR A 311 4.61 -10.35 2.88
CA THR A 311 3.57 -9.33 3.08
C THR A 311 3.72 -8.66 4.45
N LEU A 312 3.91 -9.43 5.53
CA LEU A 312 4.12 -8.88 6.87
C LEU A 312 5.40 -8.05 6.96
N ARG A 313 6.51 -8.54 6.38
CA ARG A 313 7.77 -7.80 6.34
C ARG A 313 7.60 -6.49 5.58
N SER A 314 6.93 -6.52 4.44
CA SER A 314 6.63 -5.33 3.64
C SER A 314 5.78 -4.35 4.43
N ALA A 315 4.69 -4.81 5.04
CA ALA A 315 3.81 -3.99 5.87
C ALA A 315 4.57 -3.30 7.01
N LEU A 316 5.48 -4.01 7.69
CA LEU A 316 6.32 -3.43 8.74
C LEU A 316 7.30 -2.40 8.19
N VAL A 317 7.99 -2.70 7.09
CA VAL A 317 8.96 -1.76 6.48
C VAL A 317 8.25 -0.49 5.99
N PHE A 318 7.12 -0.63 5.31
CA PHE A 318 6.35 0.51 4.82
C PHE A 318 5.68 1.28 5.95
N GLY A 319 5.13 0.62 6.97
CA GLY A 319 4.56 1.28 8.14
C GLY A 319 5.62 2.05 8.94
N LEU A 320 6.78 1.44 9.20
CA LEU A 320 7.90 2.14 9.85
C LEU A 320 8.43 3.29 8.98
N GLY A 321 8.57 3.08 7.67
CA GLY A 321 8.96 4.12 6.73
C GLY A 321 7.99 5.30 6.74
N ALA A 322 6.69 5.02 6.71
CA ALA A 322 5.65 6.04 6.86
C ALA A 322 5.80 6.80 8.18
N PHE A 323 6.00 6.11 9.31
CA PHE A 323 6.21 6.76 10.61
C PHE A 323 7.43 7.69 10.61
N PHE A 324 8.57 7.25 10.08
CA PHE A 324 9.79 8.06 10.04
C PHE A 324 9.68 9.27 9.13
N ILE A 325 9.03 9.14 7.97
CA ILE A 325 8.81 10.23 7.03
C ILE A 325 7.84 11.25 7.63
N THR A 326 6.67 10.78 8.08
CA THR A 326 5.61 11.64 8.64
C THR A 326 6.10 12.41 9.87
N ARG A 327 7.00 11.83 10.68
CA ARG A 327 7.59 12.52 11.85
C ARG A 327 8.29 13.84 11.51
N GLN A 328 8.66 14.05 10.25
CA GLN A 328 9.37 15.23 9.79
C GLN A 328 8.48 16.22 9.02
N ILE A 329 7.18 15.93 8.88
CA ILE A 329 6.28 16.67 7.99
C ILE A 329 5.07 17.17 8.78
N PRO A 330 4.50 18.35 8.44
CA PRO A 330 3.26 18.82 9.05
C PRO A 330 2.10 17.86 8.85
N SER A 331 1.17 17.85 9.82
CA SER A 331 0.05 16.92 9.81
C SER A 331 -0.96 17.17 8.68
N ALA A 332 -0.87 18.29 7.96
CA ALA A 332 -1.57 18.51 6.69
C ALA A 332 -1.27 17.40 5.66
N PHE A 333 0.01 17.06 5.48
CA PHE A 333 0.41 16.02 4.56
C PHE A 333 -0.10 14.65 5.01
N GLU A 334 -0.03 14.39 6.32
CA GLU A 334 -0.58 13.18 6.92
C GLU A 334 -2.09 13.07 6.75
N LEU A 335 -2.82 14.17 6.88
CA LEU A 335 -4.26 14.21 6.72
C LEU A 335 -4.64 13.89 5.27
N SER A 336 -3.86 14.37 4.32
CA SER A 336 -4.00 13.98 2.92
C SER A 336 -3.71 12.49 2.71
N ILE A 337 -2.62 11.94 3.29
CA ILE A 337 -2.31 10.49 3.23
C ILE A 337 -3.43 9.66 3.82
N PHE A 338 -3.87 10.00 5.02
CA PHE A 338 -4.96 9.32 5.72
C PHE A 338 -6.23 9.32 4.86
N THR A 339 -6.55 10.43 4.21
CA THR A 339 -7.67 10.53 3.27
C THR A 339 -7.51 9.52 2.12
N PHE A 340 -6.32 9.41 1.51
CA PHE A 340 -6.05 8.38 0.49
C PHE A 340 -6.22 6.97 1.04
N GLU A 341 -5.72 6.70 2.24
CA GLU A 341 -5.80 5.40 2.89
C GLU A 341 -7.25 4.97 3.12
N VAL A 342 -8.09 5.87 3.66
CA VAL A 342 -9.52 5.62 3.85
C VAL A 342 -10.21 5.34 2.51
N ILE A 343 -9.96 6.17 1.48
CA ILE A 343 -10.55 5.94 0.16
C ILE A 343 -10.06 4.62 -0.43
N SER A 344 -8.79 4.27 -0.24
CA SER A 344 -8.21 3.01 -0.74
C SER A 344 -8.81 1.77 -0.08
N LEU A 345 -9.21 1.87 1.19
CA LEU A 345 -9.85 0.80 1.95
C LEU A 345 -11.29 0.56 1.47
N ILE A 346 -11.99 1.63 1.08
CA ILE A 346 -13.35 1.59 0.55
C ILE A 346 -13.38 1.26 -0.96
N SER A 347 -12.31 1.55 -1.69
CA SER A 347 -12.23 1.37 -3.15
C SER A 347 -12.55 -0.05 -3.65
N PRO A 348 -12.06 -1.14 -3.04
CA PRO A 348 -12.42 -2.51 -3.42
C PRO A 348 -13.92 -2.78 -3.39
N LEU A 349 -14.64 -2.12 -2.46
CA LEU A 349 -16.08 -2.30 -2.25
C LEU A 349 -16.94 -1.40 -3.14
N THR A 350 -16.35 -0.34 -3.70
CA THR A 350 -17.06 0.71 -4.44
C THR A 350 -16.57 0.79 -5.89
N LEU A 351 -15.53 1.60 -6.14
CA LEU A 351 -14.98 1.89 -7.47
C LEU A 351 -14.50 0.64 -8.18
N ASP A 352 -13.70 -0.21 -7.53
CA ASP A 352 -13.14 -1.40 -8.19
C ASP A 352 -14.25 -2.40 -8.54
N ARG A 353 -15.31 -2.51 -7.72
CA ARG A 353 -16.49 -3.34 -8.00
C ARG A 353 -17.32 -2.79 -9.16
N LEU A 354 -17.54 -1.47 -9.22
CA LEU A 354 -18.26 -0.82 -10.32
C LEU A 354 -17.51 -0.97 -11.66
N ILE A 355 -16.19 -0.81 -11.64
CA ILE A 355 -15.33 -0.96 -12.82
C ILE A 355 -15.34 -2.41 -13.32
N LEU A 356 -15.21 -3.39 -12.40
CA LEU A 356 -15.24 -4.81 -12.75
C LEU A 356 -16.62 -5.26 -13.25
N SER A 357 -17.71 -4.76 -12.65
CA SER A 357 -19.08 -5.06 -13.07
C SER A 357 -19.35 -4.60 -14.50
N LYS A 358 -18.97 -3.36 -14.85
CA LYS A 358 -19.09 -2.85 -16.22
C LYS A 358 -18.26 -3.65 -17.23
N ARG A 359 -17.09 -4.16 -16.84
CA ARG A 359 -16.26 -5.01 -17.70
C ARG A 359 -16.90 -6.37 -17.98
N VAL A 360 -17.60 -6.96 -16.99
CA VAL A 360 -18.35 -8.21 -17.21
C VAL A 360 -19.48 -7.96 -18.22
N GLN A 361 -20.22 -6.85 -18.10
CA GLN A 361 -21.27 -6.48 -19.06
C GLN A 361 -20.76 -6.26 -20.49
N VAL A 362 -19.63 -5.56 -20.66
CA VAL A 362 -19.04 -5.33 -21.99
C VAL A 362 -18.55 -6.64 -22.63
N LEU A 363 -17.96 -7.54 -21.84
CA LEU A 363 -17.53 -8.85 -22.34
C LEU A 363 -18.68 -9.80 -22.67
N THR A 364 -19.83 -9.70 -21.97
CA THR A 364 -21.03 -10.46 -22.32
C THR A 364 -21.78 -9.86 -23.51
N GLY A 365 -21.80 -8.53 -23.67
CA GLY A 365 -22.40 -7.88 -24.84
C GLY A 365 -21.65 -8.17 -26.15
N ASP A 366 -20.31 -8.19 -26.12
CA ASP A 366 -19.48 -8.56 -27.27
C ASP A 366 -19.60 -10.04 -27.69
N LEU A 367 -20.09 -10.91 -26.79
CA LEU A 367 -20.37 -12.32 -27.07
C LEU A 367 -21.78 -12.54 -27.64
N GLU A 368 -22.75 -11.67 -27.30
CA GLU A 368 -24.10 -11.72 -27.86
C GLU A 368 -24.19 -11.08 -29.26
N GLU A 369 -23.35 -10.09 -29.59
CA GLU A 369 -23.27 -9.53 -30.96
C GLU A 369 -22.48 -10.40 -31.96
N LYS A 370 -21.81 -11.46 -31.48
CA LYS A 370 -21.02 -12.40 -32.32
C LYS A 370 -21.57 -13.83 -32.33
N GLY A 371 -22.78 -14.03 -31.80
CA GLY A 371 -23.53 -15.30 -31.82
C GLY A 371 -24.35 -15.48 -33.09
#